data_AF-A0AAV0MGU1-F1
#
_entry.id   AF-A0AAV0MGU1-F1
#
_cell.length_a   1.000
_cell.length_b   1.000
_cell.length_c   1.000
_cell.angle_alpha   90.00
_cell.angle_beta   90.00
_cell.angle_gamma   90.00
#
_symmetry.space_group_name_H-M   'P 1'
#
loop_
_entity.id
_entity.type
_entity.pdbx_description
1 polymer ?
#
loop_
_entity_poly.entity_id
_entity_poly.type
_entity_poly.pdbx_seq_one_letter_code
_entity_poly.pdbx_strand_id
1 'polypeptide(L)'
;MKGMSYQDNRICFGRYALQALEPTWITSRQIEAGRRAMTRNARRGGKIWLRIFPDKPVTLRPTETRMGSGNGSAEYWVAVVKRTEYFLKWVE
;
A
#
# COMPACT_ATOMS: atom_id res chain seq x y z
N MET A 1 -4.78 -7.08 10.91
CA MET A 1 -3.83 -8.15 10.52
C MET A 1 -2.91 -8.38 11.70
N LYS A 2 -2.79 -9.60 12.21
CA LYS A 2 -1.87 -9.89 13.32
C LYS A 2 -0.60 -10.55 12.77
N GLY A 3 0.53 -10.28 13.39
CA GLY A 3 1.82 -10.90 13.07
C GLY A 3 2.78 -10.01 12.30
N MET A 4 4.03 -10.44 12.27
CA MET A 4 5.13 -9.82 11.51
C MET A 4 5.14 -10.36 10.08
N SER A 5 5.70 -9.57 9.16
CA SER A 5 5.95 -10.06 7.82
C SER A 5 7.17 -10.99 7.78
N TYR A 6 6.97 -12.21 7.28
CA TYR A 6 8.07 -13.15 7.00
C TYR A 6 8.68 -12.92 5.62
N GLN A 7 7.95 -12.27 4.72
CA GLN A 7 8.36 -11.93 3.36
C GLN A 7 8.50 -10.41 3.22
N ASP A 8 9.34 -9.94 2.31
CA ASP A 8 9.58 -8.52 2.10
C ASP A 8 10.00 -7.73 3.36
N ASN A 9 10.67 -8.40 4.29
CA ASN A 9 11.29 -7.82 5.49
C ASN A 9 12.78 -7.49 5.29
N ARG A 10 13.25 -7.47 4.04
CA ARG A 10 14.61 -7.08 3.65
C ARG A 10 14.60 -6.16 2.43
N ILE A 11 15.64 -5.34 2.32
CA ILE A 11 15.86 -4.45 1.18
C ILE A 11 16.59 -5.26 0.09
N CYS A 12 15.84 -5.81 -0.88
CA CYS A 12 16.42 -6.55 -2.01
C CYS A 12 16.83 -5.65 -3.19
N PHE A 13 16.23 -4.47 -3.28
CA PHE A 13 16.46 -3.45 -4.33
C PHE A 13 16.46 -2.10 -3.65
N GLY A 14 17.28 -1.16 -4.13
CA GLY A 14 17.40 0.12 -3.43
C GLY A 14 18.56 0.16 -2.45
N ARG A 15 18.89 1.38 -2.04
CA ARG A 15 19.64 1.64 -0.80
C ARG A 15 18.69 1.90 0.36
N TYR A 16 17.49 2.42 0.06
CA TYR A 16 16.51 2.84 1.04
C TYR A 16 15.13 2.24 0.75
N ALA A 17 14.36 2.06 1.80
CA ALA A 17 13.00 1.55 1.72
C ALA A 17 12.13 2.08 2.87
N LEU A 18 10.82 2.20 2.62
CA LEU A 18 9.82 2.50 3.65
C LEU A 18 9.32 1.22 4.29
N GLN A 19 9.44 1.13 5.60
CA GLN A 19 8.95 0.02 6.41
C GLN A 19 7.62 0.37 7.08
N ALA A 20 6.69 -0.58 7.10
CA ALA A 20 5.48 -0.45 7.90
C ALA A 20 5.76 -0.77 9.38
N LEU A 21 5.54 0.22 10.25
CA LEU A 21 5.63 0.06 11.71
C LEU A 21 4.42 -0.68 12.29
N GLU A 22 3.29 -0.58 11.62
CA GLU A 22 2.02 -1.14 12.05
C GLU A 22 1.30 -1.80 10.86
N PRO A 23 0.51 -2.86 11.11
CA PRO A 23 -0.29 -3.48 10.08
C PRO A 23 -1.37 -2.50 9.61
N THR A 24 -1.34 -2.13 8.33
CA THR A 24 -2.22 -1.10 7.77
C THR A 24 -2.74 -1.49 6.39
N TRP A 25 -3.85 -0.88 6.00
CA TRP A 25 -4.40 -0.98 4.65
C TRP A 25 -4.01 0.29 3.89
N ILE A 26 -3.31 0.11 2.77
CA ILE A 26 -2.86 1.22 1.94
C ILE A 26 -3.73 1.24 0.69
N THR A 27 -4.43 2.35 0.48
CA THR A 27 -5.27 2.56 -0.70
C THR A 27 -4.44 2.76 -1.96
N SER A 28 -5.00 2.44 -3.13
CA SER A 28 -4.38 2.75 -4.43
C SER A 28 -3.98 4.23 -4.57
N ARG A 29 -4.77 5.14 -4.01
CA ARG A 29 -4.50 6.59 -4.02
C ARG A 29 -3.27 6.96 -3.19
N GLN A 30 -3.10 6.36 -2.02
CA GLN A 30 -1.93 6.59 -1.16
C GLN A 30 -0.64 6.03 -1.80
N ILE A 31 -0.74 4.86 -2.43
CA ILE A 31 0.36 4.26 -3.19
C ILE A 31 0.85 5.22 -4.30
N GLU A 32 -0.08 5.75 -5.09
CA GLU A 32 0.25 6.68 -6.18
C GLU A 32 0.75 8.03 -5.65
N ALA A 33 0.18 8.53 -4.54
CA ALA A 33 0.67 9.73 -3.88
C ALA A 33 2.14 9.57 -3.42
N GLY A 34 2.47 8.44 -2.80
CA GLY A 34 3.84 8.12 -2.40
C GLY A 34 4.80 8.03 -3.59
N ARG A 35 4.39 7.35 -4.66
CA ARG A 35 5.19 7.26 -5.89
C ARG A 35 5.45 8.64 -6.51
N ARG A 36 4.41 9.48 -6.62
CA ARG A 36 4.53 10.86 -7.12
C ARG A 36 5.45 11.71 -6.26
N ALA A 37 5.30 11.64 -4.93
CA ALA A 37 6.14 12.38 -3.99
C ALA A 37 7.62 11.97 -4.15
N MET A 38 7.91 10.68 -4.22
CA MET A 38 9.27 10.20 -4.43
C MET A 38 9.82 10.59 -5.80
N THR A 39 9.02 10.51 -6.86
CA THR A 39 9.45 10.91 -8.22
C THR A 39 9.77 12.41 -8.31
N ARG A 40 9.10 13.25 -7.51
CA ARG A 40 9.40 14.69 -7.43
C ARG A 40 10.72 14.97 -6.72
N ASN A 41 11.03 14.21 -5.68
CA ASN A 41 12.23 14.39 -4.86
C ASN A 41 13.47 13.72 -5.47
N ALA A 42 13.29 12.54 -6.07
CA ALA A 42 14.30 11.85 -6.85
C ALA A 42 14.45 12.58 -8.19
N ARG A 43 15.48 13.45 -8.28
CA ARG A 43 15.92 14.04 -9.55
C ARG A 43 16.17 12.90 -10.57
N ARG A 44 16.13 13.21 -11.88
CA ARG A 44 16.04 12.31 -13.06
C ARG A 44 16.87 10.99 -13.10
N GLY A 45 17.73 10.68 -12.12
CA GLY A 45 18.49 9.42 -12.01
C GLY A 45 17.90 8.36 -11.06
N GLY A 46 17.00 8.72 -10.14
CA GLY A 46 16.53 7.77 -9.11
C GLY A 46 15.53 6.74 -9.66
N LYS A 47 15.79 5.45 -9.38
CA LYS A 47 14.84 4.35 -9.68
C LYS A 47 13.97 4.08 -8.45
N ILE A 48 12.66 3.97 -8.67
CA ILE A 48 11.66 3.73 -7.63
C ILE A 48 10.99 2.39 -7.90
N TRP A 49 10.90 1.54 -6.88
CA TRP A 49 10.22 0.25 -6.96
C TRP A 49 9.05 0.22 -5.99
N LEU A 50 7.90 -0.18 -6.52
CA LEU A 50 6.70 -0.45 -5.76
C LEU A 50 6.51 -1.97 -5.64
N ARG A 51 6.38 -2.48 -4.42
CA ARG A 51 6.26 -3.93 -4.16
C ARG A 51 4.85 -4.37 -3.78
N ILE A 52 3.98 -3.43 -3.49
CA ILE A 52 2.59 -3.69 -3.12
C ILE A 52 1.66 -3.31 -4.26
N PHE A 53 0.60 -4.10 -4.43
CA PHE A 53 -0.46 -3.85 -5.40
C PHE A 53 -1.81 -3.89 -4.67
N PRO A 54 -2.76 -2.98 -4.98
CA PRO A 54 -4.06 -2.97 -4.33
C PRO A 54 -4.94 -4.08 -4.92
N ASP A 55 -4.85 -5.27 -4.34
CA ASP A 55 -5.51 -6.52 -4.77
C ASP A 55 -6.72 -6.90 -3.92
N LYS A 56 -6.97 -6.19 -2.81
CA LYS A 56 -8.11 -6.46 -1.95
C LYS A 56 -9.23 -5.44 -2.17
N PRO A 57 -10.44 -5.86 -2.63
CA PRO A 57 -11.58 -4.95 -2.73
C PRO A 57 -12.16 -4.66 -1.35
N VAL A 58 -12.56 -3.41 -1.14
CA VAL A 58 -13.31 -2.96 0.03
C VAL A 58 -14.69 -2.53 -0.42
N THR A 59 -15.71 -3.21 0.11
CA THR A 59 -17.11 -2.91 -0.18
C THR A 59 -17.64 -1.86 0.79
N LEU A 60 -18.41 -0.90 0.28
CA LEU A 60 -19.15 0.04 1.10
C LEU A 60 -20.63 -0.06 0.74
N ARG A 61 -21.50 0.25 1.70
CA ARG A 61 -22.91 0.51 1.40
C ARG A 61 -23.14 2.02 1.46
N PRO A 62 -24.00 2.57 0.60
CA PRO A 62 -24.40 3.97 0.70
C PRO A 62 -25.05 4.26 2.04
N THR A 63 -24.77 5.43 2.61
CA THR A 63 -25.27 5.88 3.91
C THR A 63 -26.80 5.93 3.98
N GLU A 64 -27.46 6.06 2.83
CA GLU A 64 -28.92 6.15 2.71
C GLU A 64 -29.64 4.79 2.80
N THR A 65 -28.88 3.68 2.82
CA THR A 65 -29.45 2.32 2.85
C THR A 65 -29.50 1.74 4.26
N ARG A 66 -30.56 0.99 4.56
CA ARG A 66 -30.68 0.25 5.83
C ARG A 66 -29.81 -1.01 5.82
N MET A 67 -29.54 -1.56 7.00
CA MET A 67 -28.85 -2.86 7.16
C MET A 67 -29.70 -4.01 6.59
N GLY A 68 -29.05 -5.06 6.06
CA GLY A 68 -29.69 -6.17 5.34
C GLY A 68 -29.38 -6.22 3.84
N SER A 69 -29.98 -7.14 3.07
CA SER A 69 -29.89 -7.18 1.59
C SER A 69 -28.53 -7.48 0.93
N GLY A 70 -27.58 -8.10 1.66
CA GLY A 70 -26.30 -8.56 1.07
C GLY A 70 -25.19 -7.50 0.99
N ASN A 71 -23.99 -7.86 0.53
CA ASN A 71 -22.85 -6.94 0.53
C ASN A 71 -23.01 -5.82 -0.52
N GLY A 72 -22.43 -4.65 -0.24
CA GLY A 72 -22.39 -3.53 -1.20
C GLY A 72 -21.39 -3.75 -2.33
N SER A 73 -21.33 -2.80 -3.27
CA SER A 73 -20.33 -2.75 -4.34
C SER A 73 -18.92 -2.54 -3.79
N ALA A 74 -17.91 -3.04 -4.50
CA ALA A 74 -16.51 -2.73 -4.22
C ALA A 74 -16.23 -1.27 -4.60
N GLU A 75 -16.00 -0.42 -3.59
CA GLU A 75 -15.78 1.03 -3.79
C GLU A 75 -14.31 1.37 -4.06
N TYR A 76 -13.40 0.69 -3.36
CA TYR A 76 -11.97 0.93 -3.52
C TYR A 76 -11.15 -0.31 -3.24
N TRP A 77 -9.89 -0.28 -3.67
CA TRP A 77 -8.94 -1.36 -3.52
C TRP A 77 -7.81 -0.95 -2.58
N VAL A 78 -7.41 -1.89 -1.73
CA VAL A 78 -6.34 -1.72 -0.75
C VAL A 78 -5.30 -2.81 -0.93
N ALA A 79 -4.04 -2.44 -0.68
CA ALA A 79 -2.97 -3.39 -0.41
C ALA A 79 -2.91 -3.62 1.09
N VAL A 80 -2.77 -4.88 1.49
CA VAL A 80 -2.66 -5.22 2.91
C VAL A 80 -1.19 -5.36 3.29
N VAL A 81 -0.70 -4.47 4.15
CA VAL A 81 0.70 -4.44 4.55
C VAL A 81 0.85 -4.87 6.00
N LYS A 82 1.79 -5.80 6.25
CA LYS A 82 2.11 -6.29 7.60
C LYS A 82 3.20 -5.44 8.26
N ARG A 83 3.27 -5.52 9.59
CA ARG A 83 4.39 -4.93 10.34
C ARG A 83 5.72 -5.51 9.85
N THR A 84 6.75 -4.68 9.79
CA THR A 84 8.11 -4.95 9.30
C THR A 84 8.27 -5.14 7.78
N GLU A 85 7.18 -5.06 7.02
CA GLU A 85 7.22 -5.19 5.56
C GLU A 85 7.71 -3.90 4.89
N TYR A 86 8.57 -4.03 3.88
CA TYR A 86 9.08 -2.93 3.06
C TYR A 86 8.33 -2.84 1.73
N PHE A 87 7.51 -1.79 1.57
CA PHE A 87 6.58 -1.70 0.44
C PHE A 87 6.99 -0.71 -0.67
N LEU A 88 7.84 0.26 -0.35
CA LEU A 88 8.36 1.26 -1.30
C LEU A 88 9.89 1.35 -1.18
N LYS A 89 10.62 1.24 -2.29
CA LYS A 89 12.08 1.14 -2.32
C LYS A 89 12.67 2.11 -3.34
N TRP A 90 13.86 2.68 -3.08
CA TRP A 90 14.53 3.56 -4.04
C TRP A 90 16.08 3.54 -3.95
N VAL A 91 16.70 3.91 -5.08
CA VAL A 91 18.14 4.17 -5.28
C VAL A 91 18.28 5.65 -5.64
N GLU A 92 19.27 6.32 -5.06
CA GLU A 92 19.75 7.64 -5.52
C GLU A 92 20.58 7.52 -6.80
#